data_AF-A0A948CET2-F1
#
_entry.id   AF-A0A948CET2-F1
#
_cell.length_a   1.000
_cell.length_b   1.000
_cell.length_c   1.000
_cell.angle_alpha   90.00
_cell.angle_beta   90.00
_cell.angle_gamma   90.00
#
_symmetry.space_group_name_H-M   'P 1'
#
loop_
_entity.id
_entity.type
_entity.pdbx_description
1 polymer ?
#
loop_
_entity_poly.entity_id
_entity_poly.type
_entity_poly.pdbx_seq_one_letter_code
_entity_poly.pdbx_strand_id
1 'polypeptide(L)'
;MDLTAHGLGGQQDLPISLGLAVAGAVAALIVSFTVLALAWRRPRYAATDGHPVPAALDRLLSYPAFPIALRLLGMVVFLYTVTVAVFGVEQIINPFFGIVYVWLWVGIVPMSLLFGPFYKAISPVRTINMLFARAAGGVPDEGLYRYPERLGYWPAALGIFAFVRLELVSRSSTELSSVRLW
;
A
#
# COMPACT_ATOMS: atom_id res chain seq x y z
N MET A 1 -26.71 23.26 10.44
CA MET A 1 -26.24 22.50 9.27
C MET A 1 -25.20 21.54 9.78
N ASP A 2 -25.64 20.35 10.16
CA ASP A 2 -24.76 19.36 10.78
C ASP A 2 -23.83 18.79 9.71
N LEU A 3 -22.57 19.18 9.76
CA LEU A 3 -21.50 18.53 9.02
C LEU A 3 -21.23 17.18 9.70
N THR A 4 -22.15 16.23 9.54
CA THR A 4 -21.97 14.83 9.94
C THR A 4 -21.00 14.16 8.97
N ALA A 5 -19.70 14.40 9.18
CA ALA A 5 -18.63 13.83 8.35
C ALA A 5 -17.36 13.54 9.17
N HIS A 6 -17.49 13.05 10.41
CA HIS A 6 -16.34 12.56 11.18
C HIS A 6 -16.54 11.08 11.48
N GLY A 7 -15.76 10.25 10.78
CA GLY A 7 -15.54 8.83 11.05
C GLY A 7 -14.34 8.56 11.97
N LEU A 8 -13.66 9.63 12.42
CA LEU A 8 -12.72 9.53 13.54
C LEU A 8 -13.54 9.23 14.80
N GLY A 9 -13.30 8.08 15.41
CA GLY A 9 -13.82 7.76 16.75
C GLY A 9 -13.65 8.97 17.65
N GLY A 10 -14.72 9.35 18.36
CA GLY A 10 -14.77 10.55 19.18
C GLY A 10 -13.52 10.70 20.04
N GLN A 11 -13.11 11.96 20.28
CA GLN A 11 -11.90 12.32 21.00
C GLN A 11 -11.58 11.27 22.06
N GLN A 12 -10.54 10.45 21.84
CA GLN A 12 -9.84 9.93 23.01
C GLN A 12 -9.45 11.18 23.78
N ASP A 13 -9.89 11.30 25.02
CA ASP A 13 -9.68 12.47 25.86
C ASP A 13 -8.17 12.67 26.06
N LEU A 14 -7.52 13.29 25.08
CA LEU A 14 -6.13 13.66 25.17
C LEU A 14 -6.07 14.74 26.26
N PRO A 15 -5.12 14.65 27.20
CA PRO A 15 -4.97 15.63 28.26
C PRO A 15 -4.56 17.03 27.75
N ILE A 16 -4.46 17.23 26.43
CA ILE A 16 -4.04 18.46 25.77
C ILE A 16 -5.21 19.07 24.99
N SER A 17 -5.31 20.40 25.00
CA SER A 17 -6.36 21.09 24.23
C SER A 17 -6.20 20.82 22.72
N LEU A 18 -7.33 20.64 22.02
CA LEU A 18 -7.36 20.43 20.57
C LEU A 18 -6.63 21.54 19.81
N GLY A 19 -6.78 22.79 20.25
CA GLY A 19 -6.09 23.94 19.66
C GLY A 19 -4.57 23.81 19.71
N LEU A 20 -4.01 23.39 20.86
CA LEU A 20 -2.58 23.15 21.01
C LEU A 20 -2.11 21.96 20.16
N ALA A 21 -2.90 20.88 20.10
CA ALA A 21 -2.57 19.72 19.28
C ALA A 21 -2.53 20.06 17.78
N VAL A 22 -3.55 20.76 17.28
CA VAL A 22 -3.62 21.22 15.88
C VAL A 22 -2.50 22.21 15.58
N ALA A 23 -2.26 23.18 16.46
CA ALA A 23 -1.18 24.14 16.28
C ALA A 23 0.19 23.44 16.23
N GLY A 24 0.43 22.46 17.11
CA GLY A 24 1.65 21.65 17.11
C GLY A 24 1.80 20.82 15.84
N ALA A 25 0.75 20.15 15.38
CA ALA A 25 0.75 19.38 14.13
C ALA A 25 1.03 20.26 12.90
N VAL A 26 0.37 21.42 12.79
CA VAL A 26 0.60 22.38 11.71
C VAL A 26 2.02 22.95 11.76
N ALA A 27 2.51 23.30 12.95
CA ALA A 27 3.88 23.80 13.12
C ALA A 27 4.91 22.74 12.71
N ALA A 28 4.74 21.49 13.15
CA ALA A 28 5.60 20.37 12.75
C ALA A 28 5.58 20.16 11.23
N LEU A 29 4.40 20.25 10.59
CA LEU A 29 4.26 20.17 9.14
C LEU A 29 5.01 21.30 8.43
N ILE A 30 4.77 22.56 8.82
CA ILE A 30 5.44 23.72 8.20
C ILE A 30 6.95 23.62 8.36
N VAL A 31 7.45 23.29 9.56
CA VAL A 31 8.90 23.20 9.82
C VAL A 31 9.52 22.06 9.00
N SER A 32 8.93 20.86 9.03
CA SER A 32 9.47 19.71 8.30
C SER A 32 9.52 19.93 6.80
N PHE A 33 8.45 20.46 6.19
CA PHE A 33 8.42 20.78 4.76
C PHE A 33 9.34 21.94 4.40
N THR A 34 9.46 22.96 5.26
CA THR A 34 10.42 24.06 5.05
C THR A 34 11.85 23.54 5.06
N VAL A 35 12.19 22.70 6.04
CA VAL A 35 13.51 22.05 6.11
C VAL A 35 13.75 21.20 4.86
N LEU A 36 12.77 20.39 4.44
CA LEU A 36 12.90 19.57 3.23
C LEU A 36 13.11 20.43 1.98
N ALA A 37 12.32 21.50 1.80
CA ALA A 37 12.42 22.40 0.65
C ALA A 37 13.75 23.16 0.59
N LEU A 38 14.31 23.54 1.74
CA LEU A 38 15.58 24.28 1.81
C LEU A 38 16.81 23.37 1.80
N ALA A 39 16.78 22.26 2.55
CA ALA A 39 17.92 21.37 2.75
C ALA A 39 18.08 20.30 1.64
N TRP A 40 17.00 19.98 0.92
CA TRP A 40 16.97 18.91 -0.09
C TRP A 40 16.71 19.41 -1.51
N ARG A 41 17.37 20.51 -1.90
CA ARG A 41 17.22 21.13 -3.23
C ARG A 41 17.76 20.30 -4.41
N ARG A 42 18.60 19.30 -4.16
CA ARG A 42 19.17 18.41 -5.18
C ARG A 42 18.94 16.95 -4.77
N PRO A 43 18.45 16.08 -5.67
CA PRO A 43 18.23 14.67 -5.37
C PRO A 43 19.59 13.97 -5.20
N ARG A 44 20.01 13.76 -3.94
CA ARG A 44 21.31 13.12 -3.62
C ARG A 44 21.34 11.60 -3.85
N TYR A 45 20.17 10.96 -3.96
CA TYR A 45 20.05 9.50 -4.12
C TYR A 45 19.59 9.08 -5.53
N ALA A 46 19.89 9.89 -6.56
CA ALA A 46 19.59 9.55 -7.94
C ALA A 46 20.64 8.65 -8.61
N ALA A 47 21.85 8.57 -8.03
CA ALA A 47 22.93 7.76 -8.58
C ALA A 47 22.66 6.27 -8.33
N THR A 48 22.68 5.47 -9.40
CA THR A 48 22.61 4.00 -9.38
C THR A 48 23.96 3.36 -9.07
N ASP A 49 24.80 4.04 -8.27
CA ASP A 49 26.12 3.57 -7.85
C ASP A 49 25.97 2.58 -6.66
N GLY A 50 25.17 1.53 -6.88
CA GLY A 50 25.02 0.46 -5.91
C GLY A 50 26.26 -0.43 -5.89
N HIS A 51 26.69 -0.85 -4.70
CA HIS A 51 27.71 -1.89 -4.60
C HIS A 51 27.10 -3.26 -4.96
N PRO A 52 27.83 -4.10 -5.72
CA PRO A 52 27.38 -5.44 -6.00
C PRO A 52 27.20 -6.22 -4.70
N VAL A 53 26.09 -6.95 -4.59
CA VAL A 53 25.82 -7.82 -3.46
C VAL A 53 26.87 -8.95 -3.40
N PRO A 54 27.20 -9.47 -2.20
CA PRO A 54 28.13 -10.59 -2.08
C PRO A 54 27.71 -11.77 -2.96
N ALA A 55 28.68 -12.44 -3.60
CA ALA A 55 28.43 -13.49 -4.60
C ALA A 55 27.52 -14.63 -4.11
N ALA A 56 27.53 -14.94 -2.80
CA ALA A 56 26.64 -15.94 -2.20
C ALA A 56 25.16 -15.49 -2.24
N LEU A 57 24.91 -14.22 -1.95
CA LEU A 57 23.56 -13.65 -1.98
C LEU A 57 23.09 -13.46 -3.44
N ASP A 58 23.97 -13.01 -4.32
CA ASP A 58 23.67 -12.90 -5.76
C ASP A 58 23.28 -14.27 -6.36
N ARG A 59 24.00 -15.34 -6.00
CA ARG A 59 23.68 -16.71 -6.42
C ARG A 59 22.32 -17.18 -5.89
N LEU A 60 21.98 -16.84 -4.65
CA LEU A 60 20.69 -17.20 -4.05
C LEU A 60 19.54 -16.45 -4.73
N LEU A 61 19.70 -15.14 -4.94
CA LEU A 61 18.69 -14.27 -5.56
C LEU A 61 18.49 -14.58 -7.06
N SER A 62 19.56 -15.01 -7.74
CA SER A 62 19.53 -15.41 -9.15
C SER A 62 18.93 -16.81 -9.37
N TYR A 63 18.67 -17.57 -8.31
CA TYR A 63 18.11 -18.91 -8.45
C TYR A 63 16.66 -18.83 -8.96
N PRO A 64 16.26 -19.59 -9.99
CA PRO A 64 14.94 -19.46 -10.62
C PRO A 64 13.78 -19.76 -9.67
N ALA A 65 14.01 -20.55 -8.61
CA ALA A 65 12.98 -20.81 -7.60
C ALA A 65 12.74 -19.62 -6.65
N PHE A 66 13.70 -18.71 -6.48
CA PHE A 66 13.55 -17.55 -5.58
C PHE A 66 12.40 -16.62 -6.00
N PRO A 67 12.31 -16.11 -7.25
CA PRO A 67 11.19 -15.29 -7.67
C PRO A 67 9.87 -16.06 -7.68
N ILE A 68 9.90 -17.38 -7.92
CA ILE A 68 8.70 -18.24 -7.83
C ILE A 68 8.21 -18.32 -6.39
N ALA A 69 9.10 -18.58 -5.43
CA ALA A 69 8.76 -18.64 -4.01
C ALA A 69 8.17 -17.32 -3.51
N LEU A 70 8.72 -16.19 -3.96
CA LEU A 70 8.25 -14.87 -3.58
C LEU A 70 6.85 -14.55 -4.16
N ARG A 71 6.58 -14.99 -5.40
CA ARG A 71 5.24 -14.95 -5.98
C ARG A 71 4.28 -15.88 -5.25
N LEU A 72 4.69 -17.10 -4.90
CA LEU A 72 3.85 -18.03 -4.14
C LEU A 72 3.51 -17.45 -2.76
N LEU A 73 4.49 -16.87 -2.06
CA LEU A 73 4.27 -16.18 -0.79
C LEU A 73 3.22 -15.08 -0.94
N GLY A 74 3.36 -14.23 -1.96
CA GLY A 74 2.38 -13.22 -2.28
C GLY A 74 0.96 -13.78 -2.50
N MET A 75 0.85 -14.96 -3.14
CA MET A 75 -0.45 -15.55 -3.48
C MET A 75 -1.09 -16.18 -2.26
N VAL A 76 -0.28 -16.81 -1.41
CA VAL A 76 -0.74 -17.34 -0.13
C VAL A 76 -1.27 -16.20 0.74
N VAL A 77 -0.53 -15.10 0.86
CA VAL A 77 -0.98 -13.91 1.63
C VAL A 77 -2.24 -13.32 1.01
N PHE A 78 -2.31 -13.21 -0.32
CA PHE A 78 -3.49 -12.71 -1.02
C PHE A 78 -4.73 -13.59 -0.80
N LEU A 79 -4.60 -14.91 -1.00
CA LEU A 79 -5.68 -15.86 -0.79
C LEU A 79 -6.13 -15.86 0.67
N TYR A 80 -5.19 -15.84 1.61
CA TYR A 80 -5.51 -15.70 3.03
C TYR A 80 -6.30 -14.43 3.30
N THR A 81 -5.88 -13.29 2.75
CA THR A 81 -6.58 -12.00 2.88
C THR A 81 -8.00 -12.09 2.34
N VAL A 82 -8.20 -12.70 1.16
CA VAL A 82 -9.53 -12.93 0.57
C VAL A 82 -10.37 -13.86 1.46
N THR A 83 -9.79 -14.93 1.99
CA THR A 83 -10.49 -15.87 2.88
C THR A 83 -10.99 -15.15 4.13
N VAL A 84 -10.15 -14.36 4.80
CA VAL A 84 -10.58 -13.62 6.00
C VAL A 84 -11.53 -12.46 5.68
N ALA A 85 -11.50 -11.92 4.47
CA ALA A 85 -12.45 -10.90 4.01
C ALA A 85 -13.85 -11.47 3.70
N VAL A 86 -13.90 -12.68 3.13
CA VAL A 86 -15.16 -13.31 2.68
C VAL A 86 -15.80 -14.14 3.78
N PHE A 87 -15.02 -14.95 4.49
CA PHE A 87 -15.49 -15.90 5.51
C PHE A 87 -15.19 -15.45 6.94
N GLY A 88 -14.41 -14.39 7.12
CA GLY A 88 -14.09 -13.89 8.46
C GLY A 88 -15.30 -13.28 9.15
N VAL A 89 -15.31 -13.37 10.47
CA VAL A 89 -16.33 -12.74 11.30
C VAL A 89 -16.06 -11.24 11.39
N GLU A 90 -17.11 -10.44 11.44
CA GLU A 90 -17.05 -9.00 11.64
C GLU A 90 -16.65 -8.67 13.09
N GLN A 91 -15.35 -8.73 13.35
CA GLN A 91 -14.75 -8.38 14.62
C GLN A 91 -13.46 -7.60 14.37
N ILE A 92 -13.13 -6.67 15.28
CA ILE A 92 -11.92 -5.84 15.19
C ILE A 92 -10.64 -6.70 15.16
N ILE A 93 -10.67 -7.89 15.77
CA ILE A 93 -9.54 -8.83 15.76
C ILE A 93 -9.37 -9.56 14.42
N ASN A 94 -10.29 -9.38 13.46
CA ASN A 94 -10.16 -9.97 12.14
C ASN A 94 -8.87 -9.44 11.47
N PRO A 95 -7.94 -10.33 11.08
CA PRO A 95 -6.66 -9.94 10.47
C PRO A 95 -6.80 -9.07 9.23
N PHE A 96 -7.95 -9.12 8.54
CA PHE A 96 -8.24 -8.31 7.36
C PHE A 96 -7.99 -6.81 7.60
N PHE A 97 -8.45 -6.28 8.73
CA PHE A 97 -8.27 -4.86 9.06
C PHE A 97 -6.79 -4.50 9.20
N GLY A 98 -6.02 -5.32 9.90
CA GLY A 98 -4.57 -5.12 10.03
C GLY A 98 -3.87 -5.17 8.68
N ILE A 99 -4.23 -6.14 7.82
CA ILE A 99 -3.61 -6.28 6.50
C ILE A 99 -3.89 -5.05 5.62
N VAL A 100 -5.15 -4.62 5.54
CA VAL A 100 -5.57 -3.50 4.68
C VAL A 100 -5.09 -2.16 5.23
N TYR A 101 -5.27 -1.86 6.52
CA TYR A 101 -4.92 -0.55 7.08
C TYR A 101 -3.44 -0.41 7.42
N VAL A 102 -2.76 -1.48 7.82
CA VAL A 102 -1.37 -1.41 8.30
C VAL A 102 -0.39 -1.98 7.28
N TRP A 103 -0.55 -3.25 6.88
CA TRP A 103 0.46 -3.90 6.05
C TRP A 103 0.53 -3.33 4.63
N LEU A 104 -0.61 -3.05 4.02
CA LEU A 104 -0.69 -2.48 2.67
C LEU A 104 -0.10 -1.06 2.62
N TRP A 105 -0.46 -0.19 3.56
CA TRP A 105 -0.05 1.22 3.53
C TRP A 105 1.30 1.47 4.19
N VAL A 106 1.52 0.89 5.37
CA VAL A 106 2.70 1.14 6.19
C VAL A 106 3.74 0.05 5.97
N GLY A 107 3.34 -1.22 5.90
CA GLY A 107 4.27 -2.36 5.82
C GLY A 107 5.08 -2.42 4.52
N ILE A 108 4.49 -2.04 3.39
CA ILE A 108 5.17 -2.08 2.08
C ILE A 108 6.38 -1.14 2.04
N VAL A 109 6.27 0.06 2.61
CA VAL A 109 7.31 1.11 2.55
C VAL A 109 8.65 0.67 3.16
N PRO A 110 8.76 0.23 4.43
CA PRO A 110 10.01 -0.22 5.03
C PRO A 110 10.50 -1.52 4.38
N MET A 111 9.61 -2.42 3.96
CA MET A 111 10.02 -3.62 3.23
C MET A 111 10.68 -3.26 1.91
N SER A 112 10.15 -2.27 1.19
CA SER A 112 10.77 -1.77 -0.04
C SER A 112 12.06 -0.98 0.20
N LEU A 113 12.17 -0.28 1.33
CA LEU A 113 13.42 0.39 1.71
C LEU A 113 14.53 -0.63 1.98
N LEU A 114 14.21 -1.74 2.66
CA LEU A 114 15.19 -2.77 3.06
C LEU A 114 15.54 -3.73 1.92
N PHE A 115 14.54 -4.13 1.11
CA PHE A 115 14.69 -5.20 0.12
C PHE A 115 14.53 -4.71 -1.33
N GLY A 116 14.41 -3.40 -1.56
CA GLY A 116 14.25 -2.80 -2.88
C GLY A 116 12.82 -2.93 -3.41
N PRO A 117 12.58 -3.39 -4.66
CA PRO A 117 11.23 -3.47 -5.23
C PRO A 117 10.41 -4.67 -4.70
N PHE A 118 10.36 -4.85 -3.37
CA PHE A 118 9.69 -5.95 -2.66
C PHE A 118 8.26 -6.20 -3.15
N TYR A 119 7.41 -5.17 -3.19
CA TYR A 119 6.03 -5.34 -3.62
C TYR A 119 5.91 -5.83 -5.07
N LYS A 120 6.80 -5.39 -5.97
CA LYS A 120 6.80 -5.88 -7.38
C LYS A 120 7.10 -7.37 -7.46
N ALA A 121 7.81 -7.92 -6.48
CA ALA A 121 8.23 -9.31 -6.46
C ALA A 121 7.17 -10.24 -5.84
N ILE A 122 6.44 -9.77 -4.82
CA ILE A 122 5.32 -10.51 -4.20
C ILE A 122 3.95 -10.21 -4.81
N SER A 123 3.83 -9.28 -5.76
CA SER A 123 2.52 -8.76 -6.20
C SER A 123 1.57 -9.86 -6.73
N PRO A 124 0.36 -9.99 -6.14
CA PRO A 124 -0.68 -10.87 -6.66
C PRO A 124 -1.21 -10.48 -8.01
N VAL A 125 -1.44 -9.19 -8.22
CA VAL A 125 -1.93 -8.68 -9.51
C VAL A 125 -0.98 -9.04 -10.64
N ARG A 126 0.33 -8.91 -10.43
CA ARG A 126 1.35 -9.24 -11.44
C ARG A 126 1.44 -10.75 -11.70
N THR A 127 1.30 -11.56 -10.64
CA THR A 127 1.31 -13.02 -10.77
C THR A 127 0.09 -13.52 -11.52
N ILE A 128 -1.10 -13.00 -11.20
CA ILE A 128 -2.35 -13.32 -11.88
C ILE A 128 -2.30 -12.88 -13.35
N ASN A 129 -1.85 -11.65 -13.62
CA ASN A 129 -1.70 -11.14 -14.99
C ASN A 129 -0.75 -12.02 -15.82
N MET A 130 0.39 -12.43 -15.25
CA MET A 130 1.31 -13.36 -15.91
C MET A 130 0.64 -14.71 -16.22
N LEU A 131 -0.13 -15.27 -15.29
CA LEU A 131 -0.84 -16.54 -15.50
C LEU A 131 -1.87 -16.42 -16.63
N PHE A 132 -2.65 -15.33 -16.66
CA PHE A 132 -3.59 -15.07 -17.75
C PHE A 132 -2.88 -14.85 -19.10
N ALA A 133 -1.80 -14.07 -19.14
CA ALA A 133 -1.03 -13.86 -20.36
C ALA A 133 -0.49 -15.19 -20.91
N ARG A 134 0.07 -16.05 -20.04
CA ARG A 134 0.54 -17.39 -20.42
C ARG A 134 -0.59 -18.30 -20.90
N ALA A 135 -1.73 -18.30 -20.21
CA ALA A 135 -2.89 -19.10 -20.61
C ALA A 135 -3.47 -18.65 -21.97
N ALA A 136 -3.40 -17.36 -22.28
CA ALA A 136 -3.80 -16.77 -23.56
C ALA A 136 -2.72 -16.88 -24.66
N GLY A 137 -1.55 -17.47 -24.38
CA GLY A 137 -0.44 -17.60 -25.33
C GLY A 137 0.34 -16.31 -25.62
N GLY A 138 0.14 -15.26 -24.83
CA GLY A 138 0.81 -13.97 -24.97
C GLY A 138 2.11 -13.83 -24.17
N VAL A 139 2.86 -12.77 -24.43
CA VAL A 139 4.07 -12.41 -23.67
C VAL A 139 3.68 -11.67 -22.38
N PRO A 140 4.12 -12.08 -21.18
CA PRO A 140 3.68 -11.49 -19.91
C PRO A 140 3.94 -9.98 -19.73
N ASP A 141 4.94 -9.42 -20.41
CA ASP A 141 5.24 -7.98 -20.34
C ASP A 141 4.45 -7.14 -21.37
N GLU A 142 3.86 -7.79 -22.38
CA GLU A 142 2.94 -7.14 -23.32
C GLU A 142 1.52 -7.48 -22.87
N GLY A 143 0.97 -6.65 -21.99
CA GLY A 143 -0.39 -6.85 -21.48
C GLY A 143 -1.40 -7.10 -22.61
N LEU A 144 -2.41 -7.95 -22.34
CA LEU A 144 -3.42 -8.39 -23.32
C LEU A 144 -4.12 -7.24 -24.07
N TYR A 145 -4.24 -6.08 -23.43
CA TYR A 145 -4.77 -4.85 -24.02
C TYR A 145 -3.92 -3.65 -23.61
N ARG A 146 -3.67 -2.76 -24.58
CA ARG A 146 -3.02 -1.47 -24.31
C ARG A 146 -4.01 -0.55 -23.58
N TYR A 147 -3.68 -0.19 -22.36
CA TYR A 147 -4.55 0.65 -21.52
C TYR A 147 -4.75 2.04 -22.16
N PRO A 148 -5.98 2.59 -22.21
CA PRO A 148 -6.22 3.87 -22.87
C PRO A 148 -5.49 5.02 -22.16
N GLU A 149 -4.67 5.76 -22.89
CA GLU A 149 -3.89 6.88 -22.35
C GLU A 149 -4.79 7.98 -21.73
N ARG A 150 -6.03 8.13 -22.24
CA ARG A 150 -7.03 9.06 -21.71
C ARG A 150 -7.44 8.78 -20.27
N LEU A 151 -7.44 7.50 -19.87
CA LEU A 151 -7.78 7.11 -18.50
C LEU A 151 -6.58 7.26 -17.56
N GLY A 152 -5.36 7.14 -18.08
CA GLY A 152 -4.13 7.38 -17.33
C GLY A 152 -4.16 6.78 -15.92
N TYR A 153 -4.01 7.65 -14.90
CA TYR A 153 -4.06 7.27 -13.47
C TYR A 153 -5.40 7.59 -12.79
N TRP A 154 -6.43 7.97 -13.53
CA TRP A 154 -7.74 8.34 -12.96
C TRP A 154 -8.38 7.25 -12.10
N PRO A 155 -8.39 5.95 -12.50
CA PRO A 155 -8.96 4.92 -11.64
C PRO A 155 -8.20 4.76 -10.32
N ALA A 156 -6.87 4.92 -10.34
CA ALA A 156 -6.06 4.87 -9.13
C ALA A 156 -6.38 6.06 -8.20
N ALA A 157 -6.54 7.26 -8.77
CA ALA A 157 -6.95 8.45 -8.02
C ALA A 157 -8.35 8.27 -7.40
N LEU A 158 -9.30 7.72 -8.16
CA LEU A 158 -10.64 7.40 -7.65
C LEU A 158 -10.61 6.34 -6.54
N GLY A 159 -9.78 5.30 -6.69
CA GLY A 159 -9.60 4.27 -5.66
C GLY A 159 -9.05 4.84 -4.36
N ILE A 160 -7.99 5.65 -4.43
CA ILE A 160 -7.42 6.32 -3.25
C ILE A 160 -8.44 7.28 -2.62
N PHE A 161 -9.16 8.07 -3.44
CA PHE A 161 -10.18 8.96 -2.93
C PHE A 161 -11.31 8.21 -2.21
N ALA A 162 -11.78 7.10 -2.79
CA ALA A 162 -12.79 6.24 -2.18
C ALA A 162 -12.29 5.66 -0.84
N PHE A 163 -11.01 5.28 -0.77
CA PHE A 163 -10.39 4.78 0.47
C PHE A 163 -10.37 5.84 1.56
N VAL A 164 -9.84 7.02 1.25
CA VAL A 164 -9.71 8.12 2.19
C VAL A 164 -11.07 8.57 2.70
N ARG A 165 -12.08 8.59 1.82
CA ARG A 165 -13.47 8.85 2.23
C ARG A 165 -13.99 7.77 3.17
N LEU A 166 -13.75 6.49 2.86
CA LEU A 166 -14.14 5.38 3.73
C LEU A 166 -13.47 5.55 5.10
N GLU A 167 -12.15 5.76 5.15
CA GLU A 167 -11.39 5.87 6.39
C GLU A 167 -11.79 7.08 7.25
N LEU A 168 -11.92 8.27 6.64
CA LEU A 168 -12.08 9.52 7.39
C LEU A 168 -13.54 9.93 7.62
N VAL A 169 -14.44 9.59 6.70
CA VAL A 169 -15.81 10.12 6.69
C VAL A 169 -16.83 9.05 7.07
N SER A 170 -16.60 7.77 6.71
CA SER A 170 -17.58 6.73 6.98
C SER A 170 -17.61 6.37 8.47
N ARG A 171 -18.82 6.23 9.02
CA ARG A 171 -19.03 5.73 10.40
C ARG A 171 -18.82 4.22 10.51
N SER A 172 -18.83 3.53 9.38
CA SER A 172 -18.66 2.08 9.23
C SER A 172 -17.26 1.69 8.75
N SER A 173 -16.24 2.54 8.99
CA SER A 173 -14.86 2.26 8.57
C SER A 173 -14.27 1.02 9.23
N THR A 174 -14.81 0.62 10.39
CA THR A 174 -14.45 -0.61 11.11
C THR A 174 -15.37 -1.80 10.81
N GLU A 175 -16.31 -1.65 9.88
CA GLU A 175 -17.18 -2.74 9.42
C GLU A 175 -16.51 -3.51 8.29
N LEU A 176 -16.60 -4.84 8.35
CA LEU A 176 -15.96 -5.73 7.39
C LEU A 176 -16.60 -5.55 6.00
N SER A 177 -17.92 -5.31 5.97
CA SER A 177 -18.70 -5.11 4.76
C SER A 177 -18.26 -3.87 3.97
N SER A 178 -17.96 -2.77 4.69
CA SER A 178 -17.57 -1.48 4.10
C SER A 178 -16.20 -1.58 3.45
N VAL A 179 -15.23 -2.17 4.15
CA VAL A 179 -13.86 -2.33 3.63
C VAL A 179 -13.79 -3.35 2.49
N ARG A 180 -14.67 -4.36 2.46
CA ARG A 180 -14.75 -5.33 1.36
C ARG A 180 -15.29 -4.73 0.05
N LEU A 181 -16.11 -3.68 0.13
CA LEU A 181 -16.72 -3.02 -1.03
C LEU A 181 -15.80 -2.01 -1.72
N TRP A 182 -14.75 -1.58 -1.02
CA TRP A 182 -13.71 -0.70 -1.54
C TRP A 182 -12.67 -1.50 -2.32
#